data_AF-A0A0G1X815-F1
#
_entry.id   AF-A0A0G1X815-F1
#
_cell.length_a   1.000
_cell.length_b   1.000
_cell.length_c   1.000
_cell.angle_alpha   90.00
_cell.angle_beta   90.00
_cell.angle_gamma   90.00
#
_symmetry.space_group_name_H-M   'P 1'
#
loop_
_entity.id
_entity.type
_entity.pdbx_description
1 polymer ?
#
loop_
_entity_poly.entity_id
_entity_poly.type
_entity_poly.pdbx_seq_one_letter_code
_entity_poly.pdbx_strand_id
1 'polypeptide(L)'
;MVPTWDLVLLVFGGASVVYGLMLRERVVVTLLGAYAAMIVADRWGEAIYQMVTNQSGAVLNEQFVNGNISVFTVQVILFAAVLLIVALKGGILIHPESLGSGFMSYGVLGLYGLLSATLIASAVLSFLPADQLQAIYDHSRSAKYLVDYQTWLLIAPLLVMLVSGWGYKAD
;
A
#
# COMPACT_ATOMS: atom_id res chain seq x y z
N MET A 1 23.21 16.98 3.98
CA MET A 1 22.55 16.26 2.88
C MET A 1 21.28 15.67 3.46
N VAL A 2 20.12 16.27 3.14
CA VAL A 2 18.82 15.75 3.61
C VAL A 2 18.55 14.48 2.78
N PRO A 3 18.27 13.32 3.40
CA PRO A 3 17.95 12.12 2.64
C PRO A 3 16.78 12.42 1.71
N THR A 4 16.95 12.13 0.42
CA THR A 4 15.91 12.32 -0.59
C THR A 4 14.80 11.29 -0.38
N TRP A 5 13.57 11.67 -0.74
CA TRP A 5 12.43 10.75 -0.77
C TRP A 5 12.68 9.51 -1.63
N ASP A 6 13.55 9.62 -2.64
CA ASP A 6 14.01 8.50 -3.45
C ASP A 6 14.69 7.41 -2.61
N LEU A 7 15.49 7.79 -1.61
CA LEU A 7 16.17 6.85 -0.72
C LEU A 7 15.17 6.12 0.19
N VAL A 8 14.17 6.84 0.71
CA VAL A 8 13.10 6.25 1.53
C VAL A 8 12.32 5.22 0.73
N LEU A 9 11.92 5.58 -0.50
CA LEU A 9 11.19 4.68 -1.40
C LEU A 9 12.03 3.46 -1.80
N LEU A 10 13.33 3.65 -2.05
CA LEU A 10 14.24 2.56 -2.40
C LEU A 10 14.41 1.57 -1.24
N VAL A 11 14.65 2.07 -0.03
CA VAL A 11 14.78 1.22 1.18
C VAL A 11 13.47 0.50 1.47
N PHE A 12 12.34 1.19 1.38
CA PHE A 12 11.02 0.59 1.55
C PHE A 12 10.76 -0.51 0.52
N GLY A 13 10.98 -0.23 -0.76
CA GLY A 13 10.85 -1.20 -1.84
C GLY A 13 11.75 -2.42 -1.65
N GLY A 14 13.03 -2.20 -1.32
CA GLY A 14 13.97 -3.28 -1.04
C GLY A 14 13.55 -4.15 0.15
N ALA A 15 13.12 -3.53 1.25
CA ALA A 15 12.62 -4.24 2.43
C ALA A 15 11.37 -5.07 2.10
N SER A 16 10.44 -4.53 1.32
CA SER A 16 9.23 -5.27 0.89
C SER A 16 9.53 -6.43 -0.04
N VAL A 17 10.55 -6.33 -0.90
CA VAL A 17 11.01 -7.47 -1.72
C VAL A 17 11.54 -8.58 -0.83
N VAL A 18 12.42 -8.26 0.12
CA VAL A 18 12.98 -9.24 1.07
C VAL A 18 11.85 -9.88 1.88
N TYR A 19 10.90 -9.08 2.36
CA TYR A 19 9.74 -9.57 3.10
C TYR A 19 8.85 -10.49 2.26
N GLY A 20 8.60 -10.13 0.99
CA GLY A 20 7.82 -10.95 0.06
C GLY A 20 8.47 -12.29 -0.28
N LEU A 21 9.80 -12.32 -0.36
CA LEU A 21 10.58 -13.56 -0.53
C LEU A 21 10.54 -14.43 0.72
N MET A 22 10.59 -13.83 1.92
CA MET A 22 10.57 -14.55 3.19
C MET A 22 9.18 -15.10 3.53
N LEU A 23 8.12 -14.35 3.21
CA LEU A 23 6.73 -14.68 3.53
C LEU A 23 5.92 -14.93 2.27
N ARG A 24 6.34 -15.96 1.54
CA ARG A 24 5.78 -16.40 0.26
C ARG A 24 4.24 -16.49 0.26
N GLU A 25 3.68 -17.03 1.32
CA GLU A 25 2.22 -17.25 1.42
C GLU A 25 1.45 -15.96 1.68
N ARG A 26 2.12 -14.95 2.27
CA ARG A 26 1.49 -13.71 2.70
C ARG A 26 1.67 -12.58 1.70
N VAL A 27 2.64 -12.65 0.79
CA VAL A 27 2.90 -11.53 -0.15
C VAL A 27 1.67 -11.21 -1.01
N VAL A 28 0.95 -12.23 -1.47
CA VAL A 28 -0.29 -12.06 -2.23
C VAL A 28 -1.42 -11.50 -1.36
N VAL A 29 -1.51 -11.96 -0.10
CA VAL A 29 -2.48 -11.44 0.86
C VAL A 29 -2.22 -9.97 1.17
N THR A 30 -0.96 -9.58 1.37
CA THR A 30 -0.56 -8.19 1.59
C THR A 30 -0.87 -7.32 0.39
N LEU A 31 -0.62 -7.82 -0.83
CA LEU A 31 -0.96 -7.13 -2.06
C LEU A 31 -2.48 -6.90 -2.17
N LEU A 32 -3.29 -7.94 -2.03
CA LEU A 32 -4.77 -7.83 -2.05
C LEU A 32 -5.29 -6.95 -0.91
N GLY A 33 -4.67 -7.05 0.27
CA GLY A 33 -4.96 -6.20 1.42
C GLY A 33 -4.67 -4.73 1.14
N ALA A 34 -3.60 -4.42 0.38
CA ALA A 34 -3.29 -3.05 0.00
C ALA A 34 -4.35 -2.47 -0.95
N TYR A 35 -4.90 -3.26 -1.88
CA TYR A 35 -6.05 -2.84 -2.70
C TYR A 35 -7.28 -2.55 -1.84
N ALA A 36 -7.64 -3.49 -0.97
CA ALA A 36 -8.80 -3.33 -0.10
C ALA A 36 -8.64 -2.11 0.82
N ALA A 37 -7.48 -1.97 1.45
CA ALA A 37 -7.14 -0.83 2.30
C ALA A 37 -7.19 0.50 1.54
N MET A 38 -6.70 0.54 0.29
CA MET A 38 -6.75 1.74 -0.54
C MET A 38 -8.20 2.15 -0.80
N ILE A 39 -9.06 1.23 -1.23
CA ILE A 39 -10.48 1.52 -1.51
C ILE A 39 -11.21 1.97 -0.23
N VAL A 40 -10.95 1.32 0.90
CA VAL A 40 -11.58 1.70 2.17
C VAL A 40 -11.10 3.07 2.62
N ALA A 41 -9.80 3.34 2.56
CA ALA A 41 -9.22 4.63 2.96
C ALA A 41 -9.72 5.78 2.07
N ASP A 42 -9.78 5.57 0.75
CA ASP A 42 -10.27 6.56 -0.21
C ASP A 42 -11.75 6.89 0.02
N ARG A 43 -12.60 5.87 0.19
CA ARG A 43 -14.06 6.07 0.32
C ARG A 43 -14.51 6.48 1.72
N TRP A 44 -13.85 6.01 2.77
CA TRP A 44 -14.29 6.22 4.14
C TRP A 44 -13.42 7.22 4.91
N GLY A 45 -12.24 7.59 4.41
CA GLY A 45 -11.32 8.47 5.13
C GLY A 45 -11.93 9.83 5.45
N GLU A 46 -12.60 10.47 4.49
CA GLU A 46 -13.26 11.76 4.72
C GLU A 46 -14.47 11.62 5.66
N ALA A 47 -15.30 10.59 5.48
CA ALA A 47 -16.45 10.35 6.34
C ALA A 47 -16.03 10.12 7.81
N ILE A 48 -14.98 9.33 8.03
CA ILE A 48 -14.42 9.10 9.37
C ILE A 48 -13.79 10.38 9.92
N TYR A 49 -13.07 11.15 9.11
CA TYR A 49 -12.52 12.44 9.52
C TYR A 49 -13.62 13.41 9.99
N GLN A 50 -14.72 13.49 9.25
CA GLN A 50 -15.87 14.31 9.63
C GLN A 50 -16.53 13.81 10.91
N MET A 51 -16.69 12.49 11.09
CA MET A 51 -17.24 11.92 12.33
C MET A 51 -16.36 12.23 13.54
N VAL A 52 -15.05 12.04 13.41
CA VAL A 52 -14.08 12.35 14.46
C VAL A 52 -14.12 13.84 14.76
N THR A 53 -13.94 14.72 13.78
CA THR A 53 -13.85 16.17 14.01
C THR A 53 -15.18 16.76 14.53
N ASN A 54 -16.33 16.31 14.03
CA ASN A 54 -17.63 16.83 14.45
C ASN A 54 -18.08 16.32 15.83
N GLN A 55 -17.67 15.12 16.26
CA GLN A 55 -17.96 14.59 17.61
C GLN A 55 -16.88 14.98 18.64
N SER A 56 -15.68 15.34 18.19
CA SER A 56 -14.53 15.61 19.07
C SER A 56 -14.61 16.92 19.83
N GLY A 57 -15.52 17.83 19.46
CA GLY A 57 -15.79 19.03 20.27
C GLY A 57 -16.23 18.74 21.72
N ALA A 58 -16.62 17.49 22.03
CA ALA A 58 -17.04 17.09 23.38
C ALA A 58 -16.10 16.07 24.08
N VAL A 59 -15.14 15.45 23.39
CA VAL A 59 -14.38 14.29 23.93
C VAL A 59 -12.86 14.38 23.76
N LEU A 60 -12.35 15.11 22.76
CA LEU A 60 -10.91 15.28 22.57
C LEU A 60 -10.52 16.72 22.89
N ASN A 61 -9.54 16.86 23.79
CA ASN A 61 -8.98 18.14 24.22
C ASN A 61 -8.71 19.05 23.00
N GLU A 62 -9.21 20.29 23.02
CA GLU A 62 -9.25 21.21 21.87
C GLU A 62 -7.88 21.45 21.20
N GLN A 63 -6.79 21.15 21.90
CA GLN A 63 -5.42 21.16 21.36
C GLN A 63 -5.10 20.03 20.35
N PHE A 64 -5.75 18.87 20.43
CA PHE A 64 -5.55 17.77 19.48
C PHE A 64 -6.30 17.98 18.16
N VAL A 65 -7.50 18.58 18.24
CA VAL A 65 -8.40 18.77 17.10
C VAL A 65 -8.00 19.99 16.26
N ASN A 66 -7.59 21.09 16.89
CA ASN A 66 -7.27 22.33 16.19
C ASN A 66 -5.85 22.38 15.58
N GLY A 67 -4.98 21.43 15.90
CA GLY A 67 -3.55 21.53 15.57
C GLY A 67 -3.02 20.53 14.53
N ASN A 68 -3.53 19.30 14.43
CA ASN A 68 -2.73 18.22 13.83
C ASN A 68 -3.48 17.10 13.11
N ILE A 69 -4.83 17.07 13.10
CA ILE A 69 -5.57 16.00 12.43
C ILE A 69 -6.02 16.52 11.05
N SER A 70 -5.36 16.03 10.01
CA SER A 70 -5.76 16.24 8.61
C SER A 70 -6.48 15.02 8.07
N VAL A 71 -7.25 15.20 6.98
CA VAL A 71 -7.89 14.10 6.24
C VAL A 71 -6.84 13.06 5.82
N PHE A 72 -5.67 13.51 5.37
CA PHE A 72 -4.51 12.67 5.06
C PHE A 72 -4.13 11.74 6.22
N THR A 73 -3.97 12.29 7.43
CA THR A 73 -3.59 11.48 8.61
C THR A 73 -4.63 10.40 8.89
N VAL A 74 -5.92 10.72 8.78
CA VAL A 74 -7.01 9.73 8.96
C VAL A 74 -6.97 8.67 7.88
N GLN A 75 -6.78 9.05 6.61
CA GLN A 75 -6.67 8.10 5.49
C GLN A 75 -5.48 7.15 5.64
N VAL A 76 -4.31 7.65 6.03
CA VAL A 76 -3.11 6.82 6.26
C VAL A 76 -3.31 5.86 7.42
N ILE A 77 -3.88 6.33 8.54
CA ILE A 77 -4.17 5.46 9.70
C ILE A 77 -5.18 4.39 9.32
N LEU A 78 -6.25 4.76 8.61
CA LEU A 78 -7.29 3.83 8.18
C LEU A 78 -6.73 2.80 7.19
N PHE A 79 -5.92 3.25 6.23
CA PHE A 79 -5.21 2.38 5.29
C PHE A 79 -4.33 1.37 6.04
N ALA A 80 -3.48 1.85 6.95
CA ALA A 80 -2.59 0.99 7.74
C ALA A 80 -3.37 -0.01 8.60
N ALA A 81 -4.47 0.43 9.23
CA ALA A 81 -5.32 -0.42 10.05
C ALA A 81 -5.97 -1.55 9.22
N VAL A 82 -6.59 -1.22 8.08
CA VAL A 82 -7.21 -2.21 7.21
C VAL A 82 -6.17 -3.17 6.64
N LEU A 83 -5.04 -2.65 6.17
CA LEU A 83 -3.94 -3.46 5.64
C LEU A 83 -3.42 -4.43 6.70
N LEU A 84 -3.23 -3.98 7.94
CA LEU A 84 -2.77 -4.80 9.05
C LEU A 84 -3.80 -5.89 9.39
N ILE A 85 -5.10 -5.54 9.47
CA ILE A 85 -6.17 -6.51 9.71
C ILE A 85 -6.17 -7.61 8.64
N VAL A 86 -6.07 -7.23 7.36
CA VAL A 86 -6.02 -8.17 6.25
C VAL A 86 -4.72 -8.99 6.27
N ALA A 87 -3.57 -8.39 6.58
CA ALA A 87 -2.30 -9.12 6.66
C ALA A 87 -2.28 -10.14 7.81
N LEU A 88 -2.90 -9.82 8.95
CA LEU A 88 -2.98 -10.72 10.10
C LEU A 88 -4.02 -11.83 9.90
N LYS A 89 -5.23 -11.50 9.42
CA LYS A 89 -6.33 -12.47 9.25
C LYS A 89 -6.31 -13.21 7.91
N GLY A 90 -5.86 -12.57 6.84
CA GLY A 90 -5.89 -13.11 5.49
C GLY A 90 -4.93 -14.28 5.29
N GLY A 91 -3.87 -14.38 6.09
CA GLY A 91 -2.99 -15.55 6.12
C GLY A 91 -3.65 -16.85 6.61
N ILE A 92 -4.87 -16.78 7.18
CA ILE A 92 -5.65 -17.94 7.62
C ILE A 92 -6.60 -18.44 6.50
N LEU A 93 -6.95 -17.56 5.56
CA LEU A 93 -8.01 -17.81 4.57
C LEU A 93 -7.48 -18.16 3.18
N ILE A 94 -6.24 -17.76 2.87
CA ILE A 94 -5.65 -17.94 1.54
C ILE A 94 -4.50 -18.93 1.71
N HIS A 95 -4.74 -20.20 1.38
CA HIS A 95 -3.69 -21.19 1.18
C HIS A 95 -3.24 -21.07 -0.26
N PRO A 96 -2.07 -20.48 -0.56
CA PRO A 96 -1.63 -20.31 -1.93
C PRO A 96 -0.94 -21.60 -2.40
N GLU A 97 -1.70 -22.70 -2.39
CA GLU A 97 -1.28 -23.99 -2.93
C GLU A 97 -1.09 -23.93 -4.46
N SER A 98 -1.65 -22.90 -5.10
CA SER A 98 -1.55 -22.65 -6.54
C SER A 98 -0.29 -21.90 -6.98
N LEU A 99 0.54 -21.38 -6.07
CA LEU A 99 1.83 -20.80 -6.43
C LEU A 99 2.84 -21.95 -6.56
N GLY A 100 2.92 -22.55 -7.76
CA GLY A 100 3.72 -23.74 -8.07
C GLY A 100 5.12 -23.81 -7.43
N SER A 101 5.49 -25.01 -6.97
CA SER A 101 6.76 -25.31 -6.33
C SER A 101 7.92 -25.31 -7.35
N GLY A 102 8.53 -24.15 -7.62
CA GLY A 102 9.70 -24.08 -8.51
C GLY A 102 10.49 -22.78 -8.38
N PHE A 103 11.70 -22.75 -8.96
CA PHE A 103 12.62 -21.60 -9.00
C PHE A 103 11.99 -20.35 -9.65
N MET A 104 11.00 -20.56 -10.55
CA MET A 104 10.16 -19.52 -11.13
C MET A 104 9.32 -18.77 -10.08
N SER A 105 9.16 -19.34 -8.88
CA SER A 105 8.48 -18.70 -7.75
C SER A 105 9.27 -17.54 -7.14
N TYR A 106 10.60 -17.58 -7.02
CA TYR A 106 11.33 -16.52 -6.32
C TYR A 106 11.29 -15.18 -7.07
N GLY A 107 11.44 -15.19 -8.40
CA GLY A 107 11.31 -13.97 -9.21
C GLY A 107 9.91 -13.37 -9.12
N VAL A 108 8.88 -14.21 -9.18
CA VAL A 108 7.47 -13.79 -9.07
C VAL A 108 7.15 -13.25 -7.67
N LEU A 109 7.68 -13.88 -6.62
CA LEU A 109 7.49 -13.43 -5.23
C LEU A 109 8.21 -12.12 -4.94
N GLY A 110 9.43 -11.95 -5.45
CA GLY A 110 10.15 -10.70 -5.38
C GLY A 110 9.40 -9.59 -6.12
N LEU A 111 8.82 -9.89 -7.29
CA LEU A 111 7.99 -8.95 -8.04
C LEU A 111 6.71 -8.58 -7.28
N TYR A 112 6.02 -9.54 -6.65
CA TYR A 112 4.87 -9.24 -5.80
C TYR A 112 5.25 -8.40 -4.57
N GLY A 113 6.40 -8.67 -3.95
CA GLY A 113 6.95 -7.85 -2.87
C GLY A 113 7.20 -6.42 -3.33
N LEU A 114 7.82 -6.24 -4.50
CA LEU A 114 8.05 -4.92 -5.09
C LEU A 114 6.74 -4.21 -5.42
N LEU A 115 5.81 -4.90 -6.09
CA LEU A 115 4.51 -4.35 -6.48
C LEU A 115 3.69 -3.93 -5.27
N SER A 116 3.68 -4.72 -4.19
CA SER A 116 3.00 -4.35 -2.96
C SER A 116 3.58 -3.09 -2.32
N ALA A 117 4.91 -2.96 -2.24
CA ALA A 117 5.57 -1.75 -1.76
C ALA A 117 5.20 -0.54 -2.62
N THR A 118 5.26 -0.71 -3.93
CA THR A 118 4.99 0.34 -4.92
C THR A 118 3.54 0.82 -4.82
N LEU A 119 2.60 -0.11 -4.63
CA LEU A 119 1.17 0.17 -4.49
C LEU A 119 0.86 0.84 -3.14
N ILE A 120 1.48 0.38 -2.04
CA ILE A 120 1.35 1.02 -0.73
C ILE A 120 1.89 2.45 -0.78
N ALA A 121 3.08 2.64 -1.34
CA ALA A 121 3.69 3.96 -1.46
C ALA A 121 2.84 4.90 -2.34
N SER A 122 2.36 4.41 -3.48
CA SER A 122 1.46 5.15 -4.37
C SER A 122 0.15 5.53 -3.66
N ALA A 123 -0.47 4.61 -2.92
CA ALA A 123 -1.68 4.88 -2.15
C ALA A 123 -1.45 5.99 -1.11
N VAL A 124 -0.38 5.90 -0.31
CA VAL A 124 -0.05 6.92 0.69
C VAL A 124 0.21 8.27 0.04
N LEU A 125 0.96 8.31 -1.07
CA LEU A 125 1.20 9.54 -1.81
C LEU A 125 -0.08 10.13 -2.40
N SER A 126 -1.03 9.30 -2.84
CA SER A 126 -2.32 9.77 -3.39
C SER A 126 -3.24 10.41 -2.35
N PHE A 127 -3.02 10.14 -1.06
CA PHE A 127 -3.75 10.79 0.04
C PHE A 127 -3.21 12.18 0.38
N LEU A 128 -2.02 12.55 -0.12
CA LEU A 128 -1.42 13.84 0.18
C LEU A 128 -2.19 14.99 -0.49
N PRO A 129 -2.32 16.13 0.20
CA PRO A 129 -2.74 17.38 -0.44
C PRO A 129 -1.82 17.78 -1.61
N ALA A 130 -2.39 18.40 -2.63
CA ALA A 130 -1.67 18.72 -3.88
C ALA A 130 -0.43 19.62 -3.67
N ASP A 131 -0.49 20.53 -2.70
CA ASP A 131 0.61 21.42 -2.30
C ASP A 131 1.79 20.66 -1.71
N GLN A 132 1.53 19.68 -0.84
CA GLN A 132 2.58 18.85 -0.24
C GLN A 132 3.17 17.87 -1.25
N LEU A 133 2.33 17.32 -2.11
CA LEU A 133 2.72 16.39 -3.16
C LEU A 133 3.63 17.06 -4.20
N GLN A 134 3.37 18.33 -4.54
CA GLN A 134 4.24 19.10 -5.43
C GLN A 134 5.63 19.35 -4.81
N ALA A 135 5.70 19.64 -3.51
CA ALA A 135 6.97 19.76 -2.80
C ALA A 135 7.77 18.44 -2.80
N ILE A 136 7.10 17.29 -2.76
CA ILE A 136 7.76 15.99 -2.90
C ILE A 136 8.29 15.77 -4.33
N TYR A 137 7.52 16.15 -5.35
CA TYR A 137 7.93 16.00 -6.75
C TYR A 137 9.18 16.79 -7.11
N ASP A 138 9.33 17.98 -6.56
CA ASP A 138 10.50 18.82 -6.79
C ASP A 138 11.79 18.19 -6.23
N HIS A 139 11.66 17.24 -5.30
CA HIS A 139 12.76 16.57 -4.63
C HIS A 139 12.84 15.05 -4.89
N SER A 140 11.93 14.48 -5.70
CA SER A 140 11.84 13.03 -5.92
C SER A 140 11.30 12.67 -7.30
N ARG A 141 12.15 12.04 -8.11
CA ARG A 141 11.72 11.51 -9.41
C ARG A 141 10.87 10.25 -9.25
N SER A 142 11.19 9.38 -8.29
CA SER A 142 10.43 8.14 -8.11
C SER A 142 9.04 8.40 -7.54
N ALA A 143 8.85 9.35 -6.62
CA ALA A 143 7.51 9.71 -6.13
C ALA A 143 6.60 10.21 -7.25
N LYS A 144 7.15 11.00 -8.19
CA LYS A 144 6.41 11.45 -9.38
C LYS A 144 5.93 10.26 -10.23
N TYR A 145 6.81 9.31 -10.53
CA TYR A 145 6.43 8.10 -11.28
C TYR A 145 5.35 7.27 -10.57
N LEU A 146 5.40 7.15 -9.24
CA LEU A 146 4.43 6.36 -8.46
C LEU A 146 3.00 6.90 -8.55
N VAL A 147 2.85 8.21 -8.69
CA VAL A 147 1.53 8.85 -8.77
C VAL A 147 1.08 8.97 -10.22
N ASP A 148 1.95 9.44 -11.13
CA ASP A 148 1.62 9.61 -12.55
C ASP A 148 1.18 8.26 -13.19
N TYR A 149 1.77 7.16 -12.74
CA TYR A 149 1.45 5.80 -13.24
C TYR A 149 0.63 4.98 -12.25
N GLN A 150 -0.05 5.60 -11.27
CA GLN A 150 -0.84 4.90 -10.26
C GLN A 150 -1.85 3.92 -10.89
N THR A 151 -2.54 4.31 -11.96
CA THR A 151 -3.48 3.40 -12.66
C THR A 151 -2.79 2.16 -13.21
N TRP A 152 -1.59 2.32 -13.79
CA TRP A 152 -0.80 1.18 -14.29
C TRP A 152 -0.32 0.30 -13.14
N LEU A 153 0.06 0.90 -12.01
CA LEU A 153 0.45 0.17 -10.80
C LEU A 153 -0.71 -0.61 -10.17
N LEU A 154 -1.94 -0.11 -10.30
CA LEU A 154 -3.14 -0.84 -9.87
C LEU A 154 -3.46 -2.03 -10.78
N ILE A 155 -3.08 -1.98 -12.06
CA ILE A 155 -3.35 -3.07 -13.02
C ILE A 155 -2.21 -4.09 -13.05
N ALA A 156 -0.96 -3.66 -12.84
CA ALA A 156 0.22 -4.50 -12.97
C ALA A 156 0.16 -5.81 -12.16
N PRO A 157 -0.28 -5.82 -10.89
CA PRO A 157 -0.38 -7.06 -10.12
C PRO A 157 -1.42 -8.04 -10.67
N LEU A 158 -2.52 -7.55 -11.25
CA LEU A 158 -3.52 -8.40 -11.91
C LEU A 158 -2.95 -9.06 -13.17
N LEU A 159 -2.15 -8.32 -13.95
CA LEU A 159 -1.47 -8.87 -15.13
C LEU A 159 -0.46 -9.95 -14.73
N VAL A 160 0.32 -9.72 -13.66
CA VAL A 160 1.26 -10.72 -13.15
C VAL A 160 0.52 -11.97 -12.68
N MET A 161 -0.61 -11.83 -11.99
CA MET A 161 -1.46 -12.96 -11.59
C MET A 161 -1.98 -13.74 -12.80
N LEU A 162 -2.46 -13.06 -13.84
CA LEU A 162 -3.01 -13.69 -15.03
C LEU A 162 -1.92 -14.48 -15.79
N VAL A 163 -0.75 -13.88 -16.00
CA VAL A 163 0.37 -14.52 -16.71
C VAL A 163 0.94 -15.68 -15.90
N SER A 164 1.09 -15.52 -14.58
CA SER A 164 1.62 -16.59 -13.72
C SER A 164 0.64 -17.75 -13.54
N GLY A 165 -0.67 -17.48 -13.53
CA GLY A 165 -1.71 -18.51 -13.45
C GLY A 165 -1.86 -19.34 -14.73
N TRP A 166 -1.63 -18.75 -15.91
CA TRP A 166 -1.69 -19.47 -17.19
C TRP A 166 -0.55 -20.48 -17.42
N GLY A 167 0.57 -20.33 -16.71
CA GLY A 167 1.67 -21.29 -16.76
C GLY A 167 1.39 -22.63 -16.06
N TYR A 168 0.33 -22.71 -15.26
CA TYR A 168 -0.05 -23.92 -14.52
C TYR A 168 -0.95 -24.81 -15.40
N LYS A 169 -0.35 -25.68 -16.21
CA LYS A 169 -1.09 -26.82 -16.76
C LYS A 169 -1.40 -27.76 -15.58
N ALA A 170 -2.68 -27.92 -15.29
CA ALA A 170 -3.16 -28.98 -14.43
C ALA A 170 -2.91 -30.31 -15.16
N ASP A 171 -1.84 -31.00 -14.76
CA ASP A 171 -1.64 -32.42 -15.08
C ASP A 171 -2.41 -33.28 -14.06
#